data_AF-A0A519UJA6-F1
#
_entry.id   AF-A0A519UJA6-F1
#
_cell.length_a   1.000
_cell.length_b   1.000
_cell.length_c   1.000
_cell.angle_alpha   90.00
_cell.angle_beta   90.00
_cell.angle_gamma   90.00
#
_symmetry.space_group_name_H-M   'P 1'
#
loop_
_entity.id
_entity.type
_entity.pdbx_description
1 polymer ?
#
loop_
_entity_poly.entity_id
_entity_poly.type
_entity_poly.pdbx_seq_one_letter_code
_entity_poly.pdbx_strand_id
1 'polypeptide(L)'
;MNATKHTREIYERLSSGGFICSNSTPQNLMLYNTIDTNFEDLESYFAQIGYILERGDEYFYFSRAEQKADLERKLEQVHKWIDILDFFKSFDTGFSSGYRFT
;
A
#
# COMPACT_ATOMS: atom_id res chain seq x y z
N MET A 1 -2.46 28.07 1.46
CA MET A 1 -3.70 27.28 1.30
C MET A 1 -3.93 26.94 -0.19
N ASN A 2 -3.15 26.01 -0.76
CA ASN A 2 -3.37 25.51 -2.14
C ASN A 2 -3.50 23.97 -2.18
N ALA A 3 -3.42 23.30 -1.03
CA ALA A 3 -3.49 21.85 -0.91
C ALA A 3 -4.88 21.28 -1.21
N THR A 4 -5.94 22.05 -0.95
CA THR A 4 -7.33 21.55 -0.91
C THR A 4 -7.86 21.03 -2.23
N LYS A 5 -7.32 21.46 -3.39
CA LYS A 5 -7.80 21.01 -4.70
C LYS A 5 -7.46 19.56 -4.99
N HIS A 6 -6.28 19.08 -4.57
CA HIS A 6 -5.80 17.74 -4.88
C HIS A 6 -5.94 16.76 -3.70
N THR A 7 -6.25 17.25 -2.49
CA THR A 7 -6.40 16.41 -1.29
C THR A 7 -7.37 15.24 -1.50
N ARG A 8 -8.49 15.48 -2.21
CA ARG A 8 -9.46 14.43 -2.52
C ARG A 8 -8.88 13.34 -3.42
N GLU A 9 -8.21 13.73 -4.49
CA GLU A 9 -7.60 12.79 -5.45
C GLU A 9 -6.48 11.98 -4.78
N ILE A 10 -5.67 12.63 -3.93
CA ILE A 10 -4.63 11.96 -3.13
C ILE A 10 -5.29 10.91 -2.22
N TYR A 11 -6.35 11.29 -1.50
CA TYR A 11 -7.07 10.37 -0.63
C TYR A 11 -7.65 9.18 -1.39
N GLU A 12 -8.39 9.41 -2.48
CA GLU A 12 -8.98 8.32 -3.28
C GLU A 12 -7.92 7.35 -3.81
N ARG A 13 -6.76 7.86 -4.23
CA ARG A 13 -5.66 7.02 -4.74
C ARG A 13 -5.02 6.19 -3.62
N LEU A 14 -4.60 6.83 -2.54
CA LEU A 14 -3.84 6.18 -1.47
C LEU A 14 -4.72 5.32 -0.55
N SER A 15 -5.98 5.68 -0.33
CA SER A 15 -6.91 4.94 0.53
C SER A 15 -7.25 3.54 0.00
N SER A 16 -7.14 3.32 -1.31
CA SER A 16 -7.30 2.02 -1.97
C SER A 16 -6.10 1.07 -1.77
N GLY A 17 -5.02 1.55 -1.14
CA GLY A 17 -3.74 0.83 -1.04
C GLY A 17 -2.80 1.07 -2.23
N GLY A 18 -3.07 2.11 -3.03
CA GLY A 18 -2.22 2.53 -4.14
C GLY A 18 -1.02 3.37 -3.71
N PHE A 19 -0.16 3.65 -4.68
CA PHE A 19 1.05 4.46 -4.54
C PHE A 19 1.01 5.68 -5.46
N ILE A 20 1.62 6.77 -5.04
CA ILE A 20 1.89 7.95 -5.89
C ILE A 20 3.41 8.07 -6.03
N CYS A 21 3.93 7.79 -7.23
CA CYS A 21 5.37 7.75 -7.50
C CYS A 21 5.80 8.92 -8.40
N SER A 22 7.07 9.34 -8.27
CA SER A 22 7.73 10.36 -9.10
C SER A 22 7.71 10.02 -10.60
N ASN A 23 7.81 8.74 -10.93
CA ASN A 23 8.00 8.22 -12.30
C ASN A 23 6.70 7.83 -13.02
N SER A 24 5.55 8.23 -12.47
CA SER A 24 4.24 7.88 -13.01
C SER A 24 3.78 8.83 -14.12
N THR A 25 2.54 8.65 -14.58
CA THR A 25 1.89 9.55 -15.55
C THR A 25 1.98 11.03 -15.10
N PRO A 26 1.94 11.99 -16.03
CA PRO A 26 2.08 13.43 -15.71
C PRO A 26 1.12 13.93 -14.62
N GLN A 27 -0.09 13.37 -14.57
CA GLN A 27 -1.07 13.70 -13.54
C GLN A 27 -0.62 13.23 -12.14
N ASN A 28 -0.07 12.01 -12.03
CA ASN A 28 0.49 11.53 -10.77
C ASN A 28 1.73 12.31 -10.35
N LEU A 29 2.52 12.82 -11.30
CA LEU A 29 3.70 13.64 -11.03
C LEU A 29 3.31 14.99 -10.41
N MET A 30 2.18 15.59 -10.85
CA MET A 30 1.62 16.77 -10.18
C MET A 30 1.15 16.46 -8.75
N LEU A 31 0.51 15.30 -8.54
CA LEU A 31 0.10 14.86 -7.20
C LEU A 31 1.32 14.63 -6.30
N TYR A 32 2.36 13.98 -6.82
CA TYR A 32 3.62 13.76 -6.12
C TYR A 32 4.25 15.07 -5.66
N ASN A 33 4.42 16.05 -6.56
CA ASN A 33 4.98 17.35 -6.21
C ASN A 33 4.11 18.12 -5.20
N THR A 34 2.78 17.98 -5.29
CA THR A 34 1.84 18.60 -4.35
C THR A 34 1.98 17.99 -2.95
N ILE A 35 2.15 16.67 -2.86
CA ILE A 35 2.40 15.98 -1.60
C ILE A 35 3.76 16.37 -1.03
N ASP A 36 4.80 16.36 -1.85
CA ASP A 36 6.16 16.68 -1.41
C ASP A 36 6.28 18.10 -0.86
N THR A 37 5.61 19.07 -1.49
CA THR A 37 5.62 20.48 -1.05
C THR A 37 4.85 20.69 0.26
N ASN A 38 3.77 19.95 0.48
CA ASN A 38 2.85 20.15 1.61
C ASN A 38 2.79 18.91 2.53
N PHE A 39 3.90 18.20 2.67
CA PHE A 39 3.92 16.88 3.29
C PHE A 39 3.43 16.91 4.74
N GLU A 40 3.98 17.80 5.58
CA GLU A 40 3.63 17.89 7.00
C GLU A 40 2.15 18.23 7.23
N ASP A 41 1.60 19.16 6.44
CA ASP A 41 0.19 19.55 6.51
C ASP A 41 -0.74 18.37 6.14
N LEU A 42 -0.39 17.64 5.08
CA LEU A 42 -1.17 16.49 4.61
C LEU A 42 -1.05 15.29 5.55
N GLU A 43 0.14 15.04 6.08
CA GLU A 43 0.38 14.00 7.09
C GLU A 43 -0.49 14.26 8.33
N SER A 44 -0.44 15.49 8.88
CA SER A 44 -1.27 15.86 10.02
C SER A 44 -2.77 15.78 9.73
N TYR A 45 -3.19 16.19 8.53
CA TYR A 45 -4.59 16.11 8.09
C TYR A 45 -5.09 14.66 8.00
N PHE A 46 -4.32 13.77 7.39
CA PHE A 46 -4.71 12.37 7.22
C PHE A 46 -4.58 11.56 8.52
N ALA A 47 -3.68 11.95 9.42
CA ALA A 47 -3.56 11.35 10.75
C ALA A 47 -4.86 11.48 11.56
N GLN A 48 -5.62 12.58 11.40
CA GLN A 48 -6.90 12.80 12.08
C GLN A 48 -7.97 11.77 11.68
N ILE A 49 -7.87 11.20 10.48
CA ILE A 49 -8.79 10.17 9.97
C ILE A 49 -8.18 8.76 10.03
N GLY A 50 -7.06 8.58 10.75
CA GLY A 50 -6.46 7.28 11.02
C GLY A 50 -5.59 6.72 9.89
N TYR A 51 -5.15 7.57 8.96
CA TYR A 51 -4.16 7.21 7.95
C TYR A 51 -2.83 7.91 8.25
N ILE A 52 -1.72 7.20 8.05
CA ILE A 52 -0.38 7.75 8.18
C ILE A 52 0.15 7.90 6.76
N LEU A 53 0.57 9.12 6.40
CA LEU A 53 1.16 9.39 5.10
C LEU A 53 2.67 9.13 5.18
N GLU A 54 3.14 8.11 4.48
CA GLU A 54 4.52 7.66 4.53
C GLU A 54 5.27 8.10 3.26
N ARG A 55 6.53 8.52 3.44
CA ARG A 55 7.44 8.86 2.35
C ARG A 55 8.44 7.72 2.15
N GLY A 56 8.43 7.12 0.98
CA GLY A 56 9.44 6.17 0.52
C GLY A 56 10.48 6.82 -0.40
N ASP A 57 11.27 5.99 -1.08
CA ASP A 57 12.22 6.44 -2.08
C ASP A 57 11.47 6.79 -3.38
N GLU A 58 11.21 8.09 -3.57
CA GLU A 58 10.46 8.66 -4.68
C GLU A 58 8.99 8.21 -4.82
N TYR A 59 8.35 7.78 -3.71
CA TYR A 59 6.92 7.51 -3.68
C TYR A 59 6.27 7.84 -2.33
N PHE A 60 4.95 8.00 -2.36
CA PHE A 60 4.11 8.17 -1.17
C PHE A 60 3.04 7.09 -1.10
N TYR A 61 2.70 6.66 0.11
CA TYR A 61 1.63 5.70 0.37
C TYR A 61 0.97 5.95 1.72
N PHE A 62 -0.20 5.35 1.93
CA PHE A 62 -0.82 5.32 3.24
C PHE A 62 -0.49 4.04 3.99
N SER A 63 0.00 4.19 5.22
CA SER A 63 0.00 3.14 6.23
C SER A 63 -1.14 3.38 7.23
N ARG A 64 -1.47 2.36 8.01
CA ARG A 64 -2.40 2.47 9.15
C ARG A 64 -1.76 1.78 10.35
N ALA A 65 -1.96 2.34 11.52
CA ALA A 65 -1.65 1.64 12.75
C ALA A 65 -2.69 0.51 12.94
N GLU A 66 -2.26 -0.73 12.78
CA GLU A 66 -3.09 -1.91 13.05
C GLU A 66 -2.94 -2.35 14.50
N GLN A 67 -4.00 -2.88 15.09
CA GLN A 67 -3.90 -3.50 16.42
C GLN A 67 -3.06 -4.78 16.32
N LYS A 68 -2.25 -5.05 17.34
CA LYS A 68 -1.38 -6.22 17.39
C LYS A 68 -2.14 -7.54 17.13
N ALA A 69 -3.38 -7.64 17.64
CA ALA A 69 -4.24 -8.81 17.43
C ALA A 69 -4.63 -9.02 15.96
N ASP A 70 -4.86 -7.95 15.18
CA ASP A 70 -5.14 -8.07 13.75
C ASP A 70 -3.91 -8.52 12.97
N LEU A 71 -2.72 -8.06 13.37
CA LEU A 71 -1.45 -8.48 12.78
C LEU A 71 -1.21 -9.98 13.01
N GLU A 72 -1.40 -10.46 14.24
CA GLU A 72 -1.28 -11.88 14.59
C GLU A 72 -2.26 -12.74 13.80
N ARG A 73 -3.52 -12.29 13.67
CA ARG A 73 -4.53 -13.00 12.86
C ARG A 73 -4.15 -13.07 11.39
N LYS A 74 -3.62 -11.98 10.80
CA LYS A 74 -3.13 -11.99 9.42
C LYS A 74 -1.95 -12.94 9.26
N LEU A 75 -1.02 -12.95 10.21
CA LEU A 75 0.13 -13.84 10.21
C LEU A 75 -0.32 -15.31 10.26
N GLU A 76 -1.26 -15.66 11.13
CA GLU A 76 -1.85 -17.01 11.17
C GLU A 76 -2.52 -17.41 9.85
N GLN A 77 -3.21 -16.49 9.18
CA GLN A 77 -3.79 -16.76 7.86
C GLN A 77 -2.70 -17.04 6.82
N VAL A 78 -1.61 -16.27 6.82
CA VAL A 78 -0.47 -16.49 5.92
C VAL A 78 0.18 -17.86 6.17
N HIS A 79 0.37 -18.24 7.44
CA HIS A 79 0.90 -19.57 7.79
C HIS A 79 0.03 -20.70 7.21
N LYS A 80 -1.30 -20.62 7.36
CA LYS A 80 -2.22 -21.62 6.78
C LYS A 80 -2.07 -21.74 5.26
N TRP A 81 -1.90 -20.62 4.56
CA TRP A 81 -1.68 -20.64 3.12
C TRP A 81 -0.32 -21.22 2.73
N ILE A 82 0.73 -20.94 3.52
CA ILE A 82 2.05 -21.55 3.34
C ILE A 82 1.95 -23.06 3.50
N ASP A 83 1.28 -23.55 4.54
CA ASP A 83 1.11 -24.99 4.78
C ASP A 83 0.35 -25.68 3.64
N ILE A 84 -0.71 -25.06 3.12
CA ILE A 84 -1.47 -25.57 1.97
C ILE A 84 -0.57 -25.63 0.72
N LEU A 85 0.23 -24.59 0.48
CA LEU A 85 1.12 -24.52 -0.68
C LEU A 85 2.26 -25.55 -0.57
N ASP A 86 2.79 -25.75 0.63
CA ASP A 86 3.80 -26.78 0.93
C ASP A 86 3.24 -28.19 0.72
N PHE A 87 2.00 -28.43 1.17
CA PHE A 87 1.30 -29.68 0.88
C PHE A 87 1.21 -29.94 -0.63
N PHE A 88 0.81 -28.97 -1.45
CA PHE A 88 0.76 -29.16 -2.90
C PHE A 88 2.14 -29.44 -3.51
N LYS A 89 3.18 -28.74 -3.04
CA LYS A 89 4.57 -29.00 -3.47
C LYS A 89 5.06 -30.40 -3.09
N SER A 90 4.55 -31.00 -2.03
CA SER A 90 4.91 -32.37 -1.66
C SER A 90 4.43 -33.43 -2.66
N PHE A 91 3.37 -33.15 -3.43
CA PHE A 91 2.88 -34.05 -4.50
C PHE A 91 3.55 -33.79 -5.84
N ASP A 92 3.80 -32.52 -6.17
CA ASP A 92 4.45 -32.11 -7.41
C ASP A 92 5.45 -30.98 -7.13
N THR A 93 6.74 -31.31 -7.16
CA THR A 93 7.82 -30.34 -6.97
C THR A 93 7.87 -29.27 -8.05
N GLY A 94 7.20 -29.49 -9.20
CA GLY A 94 7.01 -28.51 -10.26
C GLY A 94 5.97 -27.44 -9.92
N PHE A 95 5.12 -27.64 -8.90
CA PHE A 95 4.12 -26.69 -8.42
C PHE A 95 4.78 -25.44 -7.81
N SER A 96 5.18 -24.55 -8.70
CA SER A 96 6.00 -23.39 -8.43
C SER A 96 5.66 -22.27 -9.41
N SER A 97 6.38 -21.14 -9.33
CA SER A 97 6.19 -20.02 -10.25
C SER A 97 6.32 -20.49 -11.71
N GLY A 98 5.24 -20.35 -12.49
CA GLY A 98 5.19 -20.77 -13.90
C GLY A 98 4.46 -22.09 -14.16
N TYR A 99 3.91 -22.74 -13.13
CA TYR A 99 3.08 -23.94 -13.31
C TYR A 99 1.82 -23.65 -14.14
N ARG A 100 1.50 -24.53 -15.10
CA ARG A 100 0.31 -24.45 -15.96
C ARG A 100 -0.57 -25.67 -15.72
N PHE A 101 -1.83 -25.42 -15.38
CA PHE A 101 -2.86 -26.46 -15.37
C PHE A 101 -3.26 -26.76 -16.83
N THR A 102 -3.12 -28.01 -17.26
CA THR A 102 -3.61 -28.52 -18.55
C THR A 102 -5.01 -29.08 -18.42
#